data_AF-A0A1S3LGQ7-F1
#
_entry.id   AF-A0A1S3LGQ7-F1
#
_cell.length_a   1.000
_cell.length_b   1.000
_cell.length_c   1.000
_cell.angle_alpha   90.00
_cell.angle_beta   90.00
_cell.angle_gamma   90.00
#
_symmetry.space_group_name_H-M   'P 1'
#
loop_
_entity.id
_entity.type
_entity.pdbx_description
1 polymer ?
#
loop_
_entity_poly.entity_id
_entity_poly.type
_entity_poly.pdbx_seq_one_letter_code
_entity_poly.pdbx_strand_id
1 'polypeptide(L)'
;MITWRDYQKAVKSNATLVNALNKEHNKQVQENWDYIKTIGEVLLLTATQNIAQRGHDESAESDNKGNFMAILETIAKHDTTVKKRLTSIHKAKYTSKGIQNEVLSCLADMVPTKMIEEVKDSEGL
;
A
#
# COMPACT_ATOMS: atom_id res chain seq x y z
N MET A 1 44.36 -27.80 3.78
CA MET A 1 43.39 -28.50 4.66
C MET A 1 42.50 -27.43 5.27
N ILE A 2 41.21 -27.38 4.94
CA ILE A 2 40.29 -26.38 5.52
C ILE A 2 40.10 -26.75 7.00
N THR A 3 40.31 -25.80 7.91
CA THR A 3 40.14 -26.10 9.33
C THR A 3 38.66 -26.06 9.71
N TRP A 4 38.25 -26.87 10.68
CA TRP A 4 36.87 -26.85 11.22
C TRP A 4 36.42 -25.45 11.64
N ARG A 5 37.38 -24.64 12.14
CA ARG A 5 37.14 -23.25 12.53
C ARG A 5 36.79 -22.35 11.34
N ASP A 6 37.39 -22.57 10.18
CA ASP A 6 37.08 -21.82 8.96
C ASP A 6 35.69 -22.19 8.42
N TYR A 7 35.33 -23.47 8.48
CA TYR A 7 33.99 -23.94 8.14
C TYR A 7 32.90 -23.29 9.03
N GLN A 8 33.11 -23.29 10.36
CA GLN A 8 32.17 -22.65 11.30
C GLN A 8 31.98 -21.16 11.04
N LYS A 9 33.07 -20.44 10.72
CA LYS A 9 33.01 -19.02 10.35
C LYS A 9 32.20 -18.80 9.07
N ALA A 10 32.41 -19.61 8.04
CA ALA A 10 31.66 -19.52 6.79
C ALA A 10 30.16 -19.76 7.00
N VAL A 11 29.79 -20.78 7.78
CA VAL A 11 28.39 -21.07 8.11
C VAL A 11 27.74 -19.92 8.87
N LYS A 12 28.41 -19.37 9.89
CA LYS A 12 27.89 -18.23 10.66
C LYS A 12 27.75 -16.96 9.82
N SER A 13 28.70 -16.71 8.91
CA SER A 13 28.62 -15.59 7.96
C SER A 13 27.44 -15.74 7.00
N ASN A 14 27.23 -16.94 6.44
CA ASN A 14 26.08 -17.22 5.57
C ASN A 14 24.75 -17.02 6.30
N ALA A 15 24.62 -17.52 7.54
CA ALA A 15 23.42 -17.30 8.35
C ALA A 15 23.15 -15.81 8.61
N THR A 16 24.21 -15.02 8.83
CA THR A 16 24.10 -13.56 9.03
C THR A 16 23.63 -12.85 7.77
N LEU A 17 24.15 -13.25 6.60
CA LEU A 17 23.72 -12.71 5.31
C LEU A 17 22.24 -13.01 5.05
N VAL A 18 21.81 -14.26 5.26
CA VAL A 18 20.40 -14.67 5.09
C VAL A 18 19.49 -13.87 6.02
N ASN A 19 19.88 -13.67 7.27
CA ASN A 19 19.10 -12.86 8.21
C ASN A 19 18.99 -11.39 7.77
N ALA A 20 20.08 -10.81 7.24
CA ALA A 20 20.07 -9.45 6.71
C ALA A 20 19.16 -9.32 5.48
N LEU A 21 19.20 -10.29 4.56
CA LEU A 21 18.31 -10.34 3.39
C LEU A 21 16.84 -10.48 3.79
N ASN A 22 16.52 -11.37 4.74
CA ASN A 22 15.16 -11.55 5.25
C ASN A 22 14.65 -10.27 5.94
N LYS A 23 15.50 -9.59 6.70
CA LYS A 23 15.15 -8.33 7.35
C LYS A 23 14.80 -7.25 6.33
N GLU A 24 15.61 -7.11 5.28
CA GLU A 24 15.36 -6.14 4.21
C GLU A 24 14.10 -6.49 3.41
N HIS A 25 13.88 -7.78 3.12
CA HIS A 25 12.66 -8.24 2.47
C HIS A 25 11.41 -7.90 3.29
N ASN A 26 11.41 -8.21 4.59
CA ASN A 26 10.29 -7.90 5.48
C ASN A 26 10.03 -6.39 5.58
N LYS A 27 11.09 -5.57 5.58
CA LYS A 27 10.96 -4.12 5.53
C LYS A 27 10.25 -3.65 4.27
N GLN A 28 10.62 -4.18 3.11
CA GLN A 28 9.95 -3.84 1.84
C GLN A 28 8.49 -4.30 1.82
N VAL A 29 8.19 -5.47 2.37
CA VAL A 29 6.80 -5.95 2.52
C VAL A 29 6.00 -4.98 3.39
N GLN A 30 6.55 -4.53 4.50
CA GLN A 30 5.89 -3.55 5.37
C GLN A 30 5.65 -2.21 4.66
N GLU A 31 6.68 -1.67 3.99
CA GLU A 31 6.56 -0.42 3.21
C GLU A 31 5.47 -0.53 2.11
N ASN A 32 5.29 -1.72 1.51
CA ASN A 32 4.23 -1.95 0.53
C ASN A 32 2.84 -1.95 1.17
N TRP A 33 2.70 -2.61 2.32
CA TRP A 33 1.43 -2.63 3.06
C TRP A 33 1.03 -1.24 3.53
N ASP A 34 1.95 -0.47 4.08
CA ASP A 34 1.69 0.90 4.54
C ASP A 34 1.24 1.80 3.36
N TYR A 35 1.85 1.63 2.20
CA TYR A 35 1.46 2.35 0.98
C TYR A 35 0.06 1.95 0.49
N ILE A 36 -0.24 0.65 0.39
CA ILE A 36 -1.56 0.17 -0.03
C ILE A 36 -2.65 0.63 0.95
N LYS A 37 -2.35 0.61 2.25
CA LYS A 37 -3.25 1.14 3.28
C LYS A 37 -3.55 2.61 3.05
N THR A 38 -2.52 3.42 2.78
CA THR A 38 -2.69 4.85 2.45
C THR A 38 -3.61 5.06 1.24
N ILE A 39 -3.43 4.27 0.17
CA ILE A 39 -4.30 4.33 -1.02
C ILE A 39 -5.75 4.01 -0.66
N GLY A 40 -5.97 2.94 0.10
CA GLY A 40 -7.29 2.53 0.56
C GLY A 40 -7.97 3.59 1.42
N GLU A 41 -7.24 4.22 2.35
CA GLU A 41 -7.75 5.27 3.23
C GLU A 41 -8.17 6.53 2.45
N VAL A 42 -7.39 6.96 1.46
CA VAL A 42 -7.77 8.12 0.62
C VAL A 42 -9.01 7.81 -0.22
N LEU A 43 -9.11 6.60 -0.80
CA LEU A 43 -10.28 6.18 -1.56
C LEU A 43 -11.52 6.09 -0.67
N LEU A 44 -11.39 5.52 0.53
CA LEU A 44 -12.47 5.43 1.51
C LEU A 44 -12.91 6.82 1.97
N LEU A 45 -11.98 7.71 2.30
CA LEU A 45 -12.28 9.09 2.71
C LEU A 45 -13.08 9.81 1.63
N THR A 46 -12.58 9.80 0.39
CA THR A 46 -13.24 10.50 -0.71
C THR A 46 -14.63 9.92 -1.03
N ALA A 47 -14.77 8.59 -1.01
CA ALA A 47 -16.05 7.92 -1.21
C ALA A 47 -17.07 8.26 -0.11
N THR A 48 -16.67 8.21 1.16
CA THR A 48 -17.56 8.44 2.31
C THR A 48 -17.95 9.90 2.48
N GLN A 49 -17.10 10.84 2.07
CA GLN A 49 -17.37 12.27 2.10
C GLN A 49 -18.07 12.78 0.83
N ASN A 50 -18.42 11.89 -0.11
CA ASN A 50 -19.00 12.24 -1.40
C ASN A 50 -18.13 13.23 -2.21
N ILE A 51 -16.81 13.10 -2.09
CA ILE A 51 -15.83 13.89 -2.82
C ILE A 51 -15.49 13.15 -4.11
N ALA A 52 -15.69 13.81 -5.25
CA ALA A 52 -15.31 13.25 -6.55
C ALA A 52 -13.81 12.93 -6.56
N GLN A 53 -13.47 11.67 -6.81
CA GLN A 53 -12.06 11.22 -6.80
C GLN A 53 -11.29 11.66 -8.04
N ARG A 54 -11.98 11.66 -9.19
CA ARG A 54 -11.39 11.85 -10.52
C ARG A 54 -11.39 13.31 -10.95
N GLY A 55 -10.35 13.69 -11.68
CA GLY A 55 -10.28 14.96 -12.39
C GLY A 55 -10.93 14.89 -13.76
N HIS A 56 -11.14 16.04 -14.40
CA HIS A 56 -11.52 16.10 -15.80
C HIS A 56 -10.38 15.57 -16.70
N ASP A 57 -9.14 15.94 -16.36
CA ASP A 57 -7.92 15.44 -16.98
C ASP A 57 -6.96 14.93 -15.90
N GLU A 58 -6.55 13.66 -16.01
CA GLU A 58 -5.60 13.02 -15.10
C GLU A 58 -4.23 12.81 -15.75
N SER A 59 -3.98 13.46 -16.90
CA SER A 59 -2.66 13.52 -17.54
C SER A 59 -1.60 14.08 -16.57
N ALA A 60 -0.32 13.78 -16.82
CA ALA A 60 0.75 14.23 -15.93
C ALA A 60 0.92 15.76 -15.94
N GLU A 61 0.45 16.38 -17.01
CA GLU A 61 0.51 17.79 -17.36
C GLU A 61 -0.73 18.58 -16.90
N SER A 62 -1.77 17.87 -16.45
CA SER A 62 -2.98 18.51 -15.92
C SER A 62 -2.71 19.24 -14.61
N ASP A 63 -3.21 20.47 -14.52
CA ASP A 63 -3.23 21.27 -13.28
C ASP A 63 -4.17 20.67 -12.23
N ASN A 64 -5.17 19.89 -12.64
CA ASN A 64 -6.15 19.26 -11.75
C ASN A 64 -6.35 17.78 -12.11
N LYS A 65 -5.49 16.94 -11.55
CA LYS A 65 -5.50 15.48 -11.70
C LYS A 65 -6.57 14.77 -10.86
N GLY A 66 -7.49 15.52 -10.24
CA GLY A 66 -8.50 15.00 -9.34
C GLY A 66 -8.06 14.93 -7.88
N ASN A 67 -9.05 14.81 -7.00
CA ASN A 67 -8.83 14.88 -5.56
C ASN A 67 -8.01 13.70 -5.03
N PHE A 68 -8.16 12.50 -5.61
CA PHE A 68 -7.36 11.34 -5.21
C PHE A 68 -5.85 11.59 -5.37
N MET A 69 -5.44 12.07 -6.55
CA MET A 69 -4.03 12.40 -6.80
C MET A 69 -3.56 13.59 -5.96
N ALA A 70 -4.37 14.65 -5.83
CA ALA A 70 -4.00 15.82 -5.04
C ALA A 70 -3.78 15.50 -3.54
N ILE A 71 -4.60 14.60 -2.98
CA ILE A 71 -4.43 14.14 -1.58
C ILE A 71 -3.15 13.32 -1.44
N LEU A 72 -2.89 12.37 -2.34
CA LEU A 72 -1.66 11.56 -2.31
C LEU A 72 -0.39 12.42 -2.47
N GLU A 73 -0.40 13.40 -3.36
CA GLU A 73 0.69 14.35 -3.53
C GLU A 73 0.89 15.22 -2.27
N THR A 74 -0.19 15.52 -1.55
CA THR A 74 -0.11 16.23 -0.26
C THR A 74 0.49 15.35 0.83
N ILE A 75 0.08 14.08 0.93
CA ILE A 75 0.68 13.11 1.87
C ILE A 75 2.17 12.93 1.57
N ALA A 76 2.54 12.84 0.29
CA ALA A 76 3.93 12.71 -0.15
C ALA A 76 4.85 13.89 0.24
N LYS A 77 4.30 15.04 0.64
CA LYS A 77 5.11 16.16 1.17
C LYS A 77 5.68 15.83 2.56
N HIS A 78 5.06 14.90 3.28
CA HIS A 78 5.40 14.57 4.66
C HIS A 78 5.75 13.08 4.86
N ASP A 79 5.32 12.20 3.94
CA ASP A 79 5.62 10.77 3.94
C ASP A 79 6.60 10.39 2.82
N THR A 80 7.80 9.97 3.20
CA THR A 80 8.86 9.58 2.26
C THR A 80 8.56 8.30 1.50
N THR A 81 7.79 7.37 2.08
CA THR A 81 7.41 6.09 1.47
C THR A 81 6.42 6.35 0.33
N VAL A 82 5.40 7.17 0.60
CA VAL A 82 4.41 7.59 -0.41
C VAL A 82 5.10 8.39 -1.51
N LYS A 83 5.96 9.35 -1.15
CA LYS A 83 6.73 10.13 -2.14
C LYS A 83 7.55 9.23 -3.06
N LYS A 84 8.34 8.31 -2.49
CA LYS A 84 9.18 7.36 -3.23
C LYS A 84 8.34 6.51 -4.18
N ARG A 85 7.16 6.06 -3.75
CA ARG A 85 6.25 5.25 -4.57
C ARG A 85 5.65 6.04 -5.74
N LEU A 86 5.16 7.25 -5.51
CA LEU A 86 4.58 8.10 -6.56
C LEU A 86 5.61 8.50 -7.62
N THR A 87 6.83 8.84 -7.21
CA THR A 87 7.92 9.24 -8.14
C THR A 87 8.66 8.05 -8.75
N SER A 88 8.35 6.82 -8.33
CA SER A 88 9.02 5.62 -8.82
C SER A 88 8.78 5.40 -10.32
N ILE A 89 9.77 4.84 -11.02
CA ILE A 89 9.61 4.33 -12.38
C ILE A 89 8.89 2.97 -12.42
N HIS A 90 8.73 2.33 -11.26
CA HIS A 90 8.07 1.02 -11.16
C HIS A 90 6.55 1.13 -11.35
N LYS A 91 5.97 0.10 -11.95
CA LYS A 91 4.55 0.05 -12.36
C LYS A 91 3.55 -0.03 -11.20
N ALA A 92 3.99 -0.43 -10.01
CA ALA A 92 3.13 -0.64 -8.84
C ALA A 92 2.88 0.67 -8.06
N LYS A 93 2.30 1.68 -8.74
CA LYS A 93 1.87 2.93 -8.10
C LYS A 93 0.48 2.84 -7.49
N TYR A 94 -0.34 1.89 -7.92
CA TYR A 94 -1.73 1.72 -7.47
C TYR A 94 -2.62 2.96 -7.70
N THR A 95 -2.20 3.87 -8.58
CA THR A 95 -2.93 5.11 -8.90
C THR A 95 -3.72 5.02 -10.19
N SER A 96 -3.71 3.90 -10.91
CA SER A 96 -4.46 3.76 -12.16
C SER A 96 -5.97 3.65 -11.88
N LYS A 97 -6.79 4.12 -12.82
CA LYS A 97 -8.26 4.05 -12.73
C LYS A 97 -8.79 2.64 -12.46
N GLY A 98 -8.17 1.62 -13.06
CA GLY A 98 -8.55 0.22 -12.85
C GLY A 98 -8.34 -0.22 -11.41
N ILE A 99 -7.15 0.02 -10.87
CA ILE A 99 -6.81 -0.35 -9.49
C ILE A 99 -7.67 0.44 -8.49
N GLN A 100 -7.88 1.74 -8.72
CA GLN A 100 -8.76 2.54 -7.86
C GLN A 100 -10.18 1.94 -7.80
N ASN A 101 -10.74 1.55 -8.95
CA ASN A 101 -12.06 0.93 -9.02
C ASN A 101 -12.12 -0.43 -8.35
N GLU A 102 -11.08 -1.26 -8.50
CA GLU A 102 -10.99 -2.56 -7.82
C GLU A 102 -10.98 -2.38 -6.31
N VAL A 103 -10.16 -1.46 -5.78
CA VAL A 103 -10.11 -1.16 -4.34
C VAL A 103 -11.46 -0.65 -3.85
N LEU A 104 -12.12 0.24 -4.59
CA LEU A 104 -13.46 0.72 -4.24
C LEU A 104 -14.50 -0.40 -4.24
N SER A 105 -14.44 -1.34 -5.19
CA SER A 105 -15.31 -2.51 -5.20
C SER A 105 -15.09 -3.36 -3.96
N CYS A 106 -13.83 -3.67 -3.61
CA CYS A 106 -13.52 -4.42 -2.40
C CYS A 106 -14.03 -3.72 -1.13
N LEU A 107 -13.86 -2.39 -1.04
CA LEU A 107 -14.38 -1.62 0.08
C LEU A 107 -15.91 -1.65 0.13
N ALA A 108 -16.58 -1.54 -1.02
CA ALA A 108 -18.03 -1.62 -1.11
C ALA A 108 -18.56 -3.00 -0.70
N ASP A 109 -17.89 -4.09 -1.10
CA ASP A 109 -18.29 -5.46 -0.76
C ASP A 109 -18.14 -5.77 0.75
N MET A 110 -17.22 -5.09 1.43
CA MET A 110 -17.05 -5.21 2.88
C MET A 110 -18.21 -4.57 3.66
N VAL A 111 -18.89 -3.57 3.10
CA VAL A 111 -19.97 -2.85 3.81
C VAL A 111 -21.18 -3.75 4.09
N PRO A 112 -21.80 -4.43 3.10
CA PRO A 112 -22.90 -5.36 3.36
C PRO A 112 -22.50 -6.50 4.28
N THR A 113 -21.28 -7.03 4.12
CA THR A 113 -20.75 -8.12 4.98
C THR A 113 -20.78 -7.70 6.44
N LYS A 114 -20.27 -6.51 6.74
CA LYS A 114 -20.24 -5.97 8.10
C LYS A 114 -21.64 -5.64 8.64
N MET A 115 -22.53 -5.11 7.81
CA MET A 115 -23.92 -4.88 8.20
C MET A 115 -24.64 -6.19 8.55
N ILE A 116 -24.39 -7.27 7.79
CA ILE A 116 -24.97 -8.59 8.06
C ILE A 116 -24.42 -9.17 9.37
N GLU A 117 -23.12 -9.04 9.61
CA GLU A 117 -22.49 -9.46 10.87
C GLU A 117 -23.09 -8.69 12.07
N GLU A 118 -23.19 -7.36 11.98
CA GLU A 118 -23.78 -6.54 13.04
C GLU A 118 -25.24 -6.91 13.36
N VAL A 119 -26.03 -7.27 12.34
CA VAL A 119 -27.42 -7.74 12.52
C VAL A 119 -27.45 -9.11 13.20
N LYS A 120 -26.62 -10.06 12.77
CA LYS A 120 -26.55 -11.41 13.38
C LYS A 120 -26.14 -11.34 14.86
N ASP A 121 -25.12 -10.56 15.16
CA ASP A 121 -24.64 -10.34 16.53
C ASP A 121 -25.72 -9.69 17.40
N SER A 122 -26.52 -8.77 16.84
CA SER A 122 -27.62 -8.11 17.55
C SER A 122 -28.81 -9.04 17.80
N GLU A 123 -29.06 -10.01 16.92
CA GLU A 123 -30.12 -11.01 17.05
C GLU A 123 -29.69 -12.25 17.88
N GLY A 124 -28.42 -12.33 18.28
CA GLY A 124 -27.87 -13.45 19.06
C GLY A 124 -27.79 -14.77 18.28
N LEU A 125 -27.66 -14.71 16.95
CA LEU A 125 -27.52 -15.85 16.04
C LEU A 125 -26.06 -16.21 15.75
#